data_AF-A0A067SX18-F1
#
_entry.id   AF-A0A067SX18-F1
#
_cell.length_a   1.000
_cell.length_b   1.000
_cell.length_c   1.000
_cell.angle_alpha   90.00
_cell.angle_beta   90.00
_cell.angle_gamma   90.00
#
_symmetry.space_group_name_H-M   'P 1'
#
loop_
_entity.id
_entity.type
_entity.pdbx_description
1 polymer ?
#
loop_
_entity_poly.entity_id
_entity_poly.type
_entity_poly.pdbx_seq_one_letter_code
_entity_poly.pdbx_strand_id
1 'polypeptide(L)'
;MEEKKVLDISHLIPKSDFTSGFTTCELIEHARLELVLLDDGQLGVHKVSSGTTHRILNPPTPLSSVAPKVAWEALYPKGSVNPTGEIPGGFGFYMSGPSAFRKQLETASEVIYSYRLMLQDGWEWVKGGKLPGVFGGVGDLSYGCTGGRQERRCQCFDLRPMWRPKSAGELYAYLPLTPENTTQLSSVPPFSVENSDYGFSVGRGAFLLDIAVGNWVTLAFRIKLNDVGSRNGEIQIWMDGKSVMEIDGLTFRESEAGRIKGMHFQTFFGGHGKDWASPKDQRAWFADVTGVIIQ
;
A
#
# COMPACT_ATOMS: atom_id res chain seq x y z
N MET A 1 32.38 -7.98 -10.39
CA MET A 1 31.69 -8.69 -9.31
C MET A 1 30.83 -7.64 -8.64
N GLU A 2 29.56 -7.57 -9.01
CA GLU A 2 28.65 -6.53 -8.54
C GLU A 2 28.29 -6.83 -7.08
N GLU A 3 28.56 -5.88 -6.20
CA GLU A 3 28.39 -6.03 -4.76
C GLU A 3 26.88 -6.09 -4.47
N LYS A 4 26.38 -7.26 -4.02
CA LYS A 4 24.96 -7.42 -3.66
C LYS A 4 24.64 -6.44 -2.52
N LYS A 5 23.70 -5.53 -2.73
CA LYS A 5 23.26 -4.60 -1.68
C LYS A 5 22.59 -5.37 -0.56
N VAL A 6 23.11 -5.24 0.66
CA VAL A 6 22.48 -5.74 1.88
C VAL A 6 21.18 -4.97 2.12
N LEU A 7 20.12 -5.66 2.58
CA LEU A 7 18.87 -5.00 2.97
C LEU A 7 19.12 -4.15 4.23
N ASP A 8 18.92 -2.85 4.12
CA ASP A 8 18.83 -1.99 5.30
C ASP A 8 17.43 -2.09 5.90
N ILE A 9 17.34 -2.70 7.08
CA ILE A 9 16.07 -2.94 7.77
C ILE A 9 15.32 -1.64 8.12
N SER A 10 16.02 -0.51 8.20
CA SER A 10 15.39 0.80 8.40
C SER A 10 14.50 1.21 7.22
N HIS A 11 14.67 0.59 6.05
CA HIS A 11 13.79 0.83 4.91
C HIS A 11 12.36 0.32 5.18
N LEU A 12 12.22 -0.80 5.92
CA LEU A 12 10.92 -1.37 6.30
C LEU A 12 10.34 -0.66 7.52
N ILE A 13 11.17 -0.16 8.43
CA ILE A 13 10.75 0.56 9.63
C ILE A 13 11.53 1.89 9.71
N PRO A 14 11.11 2.93 8.95
CA PRO A 14 11.84 4.19 8.87
C PRO A 14 11.88 5.01 10.18
N LYS A 15 11.02 4.67 11.15
CA LYS A 15 11.04 5.24 12.50
C LYS A 15 11.23 4.14 13.53
N SER A 16 12.32 4.19 14.29
CA SER A 16 12.67 3.20 15.32
C SER A 16 11.81 3.25 16.58
N ASP A 17 11.09 4.35 16.78
CA ASP A 17 10.29 4.60 17.98
C ASP A 17 8.89 4.02 17.80
N PHE A 18 8.76 2.71 18.00
CA PHE A 18 7.50 1.98 17.96
C PHE A 18 7.29 1.16 19.22
N THR A 19 6.04 0.86 19.56
CA THR A 19 5.71 0.12 20.79
C THR A 19 5.63 -1.38 20.57
N SER A 20 5.11 -1.78 19.42
CA SER A 20 4.95 -3.17 19.01
C SER A 20 4.80 -3.26 17.49
N GLY A 21 4.94 -4.48 16.97
CA GLY A 21 4.73 -4.72 15.56
C GLY A 21 4.85 -6.19 15.19
N PHE A 22 4.70 -6.46 13.90
CA PHE A 22 4.99 -7.73 13.29
C PHE A 22 5.81 -7.53 12.02
N THR A 23 6.54 -8.56 11.62
CA THR A 23 7.21 -8.61 10.33
C THR A 23 7.21 -10.02 9.77
N THR A 24 7.20 -10.13 8.45
CA THR A 24 7.45 -11.39 7.73
C THR A 24 8.90 -11.49 7.22
N CYS A 25 9.72 -10.46 7.48
CA CYS A 25 11.12 -10.42 7.07
C CYS A 25 11.98 -11.19 8.07
N GLU A 26 12.47 -12.37 7.69
CA GLU A 26 13.36 -13.20 8.53
C GLU A 26 14.71 -12.53 8.85
N LEU A 27 15.05 -11.42 8.18
CA LEU A 27 16.27 -10.65 8.42
C LEU A 27 16.14 -9.61 9.54
N ILE A 28 14.92 -9.35 10.03
CA ILE A 28 14.69 -8.40 11.11
C ILE A 28 14.55 -9.16 12.42
N GLU A 29 15.46 -8.91 13.35
CA GLU A 29 15.37 -9.38 14.74
C GLU A 29 15.22 -8.17 15.67
N HIS A 30 14.06 -8.05 16.33
CA HIS A 30 13.80 -6.95 17.25
C HIS A 30 12.80 -7.38 18.33
N ALA A 31 13.10 -7.12 19.61
CA ALA A 31 12.30 -7.59 20.76
C ALA A 31 10.83 -7.14 20.76
N ARG A 32 10.53 -6.00 20.12
CA ARG A 32 9.17 -5.45 19.95
C ARG A 32 8.44 -5.95 18.69
N LEU A 33 9.05 -6.82 17.88
CA LEU A 33 8.45 -7.36 16.66
C LEU A 33 8.17 -8.85 16.80
N GLU A 34 6.95 -9.25 16.43
CA GLU A 34 6.58 -10.64 16.21
C GLU A 34 6.99 -11.06 14.79
N LEU A 35 7.89 -12.04 14.65
CA LEU A 35 8.18 -12.66 13.37
C LEU A 35 7.05 -13.65 13.04
N VAL A 36 6.36 -13.42 11.92
CA VAL A 36 5.26 -14.26 11.44
C VAL A 36 5.49 -14.73 10.01
N LEU A 37 4.81 -15.80 9.60
CA LEU A 37 4.88 -16.27 8.22
C LEU A 37 4.11 -15.34 7.28
N LEU A 38 4.59 -15.22 6.03
CA LEU A 38 3.84 -14.62 4.93
C LEU A 38 2.70 -15.57 4.51
N ASP A 39 1.64 -15.61 5.32
CA ASP A 39 0.52 -16.54 5.23
C ASP A 39 -0.80 -15.88 5.64
N ASP A 40 -1.90 -16.31 5.05
CA ASP A 40 -3.23 -15.74 5.25
C ASP A 40 -3.71 -15.81 6.70
N GLY A 41 -3.47 -16.94 7.36
CA GLY A 41 -3.90 -17.18 8.72
C GLY A 41 -3.15 -16.29 9.71
N GLN A 42 -1.83 -16.23 9.60
CA GLN A 42 -1.00 -15.42 10.52
C GLN A 42 -1.16 -13.92 10.30
N LEU A 43 -1.44 -13.49 9.06
CA LEU A 43 -1.59 -12.08 8.73
C LEU A 43 -3.04 -11.56 8.84
N GLY A 44 -3.98 -12.41 9.24
CA GLY A 44 -5.38 -12.04 9.37
C GLY A 44 -5.97 -11.59 8.04
N VAL A 45 -5.61 -12.29 6.95
CA VAL A 45 -6.15 -12.05 5.61
C VAL A 45 -7.64 -12.38 5.58
N HIS A 46 -8.43 -11.47 5.02
CA HIS A 46 -9.87 -11.61 4.92
C HIS A 46 -10.39 -10.84 3.69
N LYS A 47 -11.65 -11.13 3.30
CA LYS A 47 -12.29 -10.54 2.12
C LYS A 47 -11.43 -10.67 0.85
N VAL A 48 -10.92 -11.87 0.61
CA VAL A 48 -10.15 -12.20 -0.60
C VAL A 48 -11.05 -12.05 -1.84
N SER A 49 -10.53 -11.37 -2.86
CA SER A 49 -11.22 -11.10 -4.12
C SER A 49 -11.41 -12.40 -4.90
N SER A 50 -12.66 -12.72 -5.24
CA SER A 50 -12.99 -13.89 -6.06
C SER A 50 -12.34 -13.81 -7.44
N GLY A 51 -11.93 -14.96 -7.99
CA GLY A 51 -11.39 -15.05 -9.36
C GLY A 51 -9.92 -14.68 -9.50
N THR A 52 -9.25 -14.31 -8.41
CA THR A 52 -7.80 -14.09 -8.36
C THR A 52 -7.18 -14.87 -7.20
N THR A 53 -5.87 -15.08 -7.22
CA THR A 53 -5.13 -15.76 -6.16
C THR A 53 -3.78 -15.10 -5.95
N HIS A 54 -3.27 -15.16 -4.73
CA HIS A 54 -1.95 -14.69 -4.33
C HIS A 54 -1.10 -15.89 -3.91
N ARG A 55 -0.43 -16.51 -4.89
CA ARG A 55 0.38 -17.70 -4.61
C ARG A 55 1.63 -17.30 -3.84
N ILE A 56 1.95 -18.07 -2.80
CA ILE A 56 3.23 -17.98 -2.09
C ILE A 56 4.25 -18.83 -2.86
N LEU A 57 5.36 -18.23 -3.25
CA LEU A 57 6.44 -18.91 -3.97
C LEU A 57 7.80 -18.31 -3.64
N ASN A 58 8.87 -18.98 -4.06
CA ASN A 58 10.22 -18.42 -4.06
C ASN A 58 10.34 -17.42 -5.20
N PRO A 59 10.58 -16.12 -4.93
CA PRO A 59 10.60 -15.12 -5.98
C PRO A 59 11.79 -15.29 -6.94
N PRO A 60 11.75 -14.68 -8.14
CA PRO A 60 12.88 -14.69 -9.04
C PRO A 60 14.12 -14.05 -8.40
N THR A 61 15.30 -14.44 -8.89
CA THR A 61 16.55 -13.81 -8.48
C THR A 61 16.56 -12.35 -8.95
N PRO A 62 16.72 -11.38 -8.04
CA PRO A 62 16.78 -9.97 -8.40
C PRO A 62 18.12 -9.64 -9.08
N LEU A 63 18.16 -8.51 -9.79
CA LEU A 63 19.36 -8.06 -10.50
C LEU A 63 20.48 -7.61 -9.53
N SER A 64 20.15 -6.91 -8.44
CA SER A 64 21.16 -6.27 -7.56
C SER A 64 20.90 -6.29 -6.05
N SER A 65 19.73 -6.76 -5.59
CA SER A 65 19.34 -6.76 -4.16
C SER A 65 19.25 -8.16 -3.53
N VAL A 66 19.11 -8.25 -2.20
CA VAL A 66 18.85 -9.53 -1.53
C VAL A 66 17.40 -9.96 -1.76
N ALA A 67 17.18 -11.16 -2.28
CA ALA A 67 15.83 -11.71 -2.46
C ALA A 67 15.19 -12.09 -1.12
N PRO A 68 13.89 -11.82 -0.90
CA PRO A 68 13.14 -12.49 0.15
C PRO A 68 13.04 -13.99 -0.16
N LYS A 69 12.88 -14.79 0.90
CA LYS A 69 12.75 -16.24 0.79
C LYS A 69 11.45 -16.65 0.11
N VAL A 70 10.35 -15.98 0.46
CA VAL A 70 9.03 -16.19 -0.12
C VAL A 70 8.37 -14.85 -0.46
N ALA A 71 7.49 -14.87 -1.44
CA ALA A 71 6.70 -13.71 -1.86
C ALA A 71 5.31 -14.14 -2.32
N TRP A 72 4.33 -13.24 -2.18
CA TRP A 72 3.08 -13.32 -2.93
C TRP A 72 3.30 -12.89 -4.37
N GLU A 73 2.90 -13.73 -5.32
CA GLU A 73 2.91 -13.41 -6.75
C GLU A 73 1.55 -12.86 -7.19
N ALA A 74 1.60 -11.73 -7.89
CA ALA A 74 0.51 -11.22 -8.71
C ALA A 74 0.78 -11.54 -10.18
N LEU A 75 -0.15 -12.24 -10.84
CA LEU A 75 -0.16 -12.43 -12.29
C LEU A 75 -1.15 -11.44 -12.92
N TYR A 76 -0.72 -10.67 -13.90
CA TYR A 76 -1.56 -9.79 -14.72
C TYR A 76 -1.61 -10.36 -16.14
N PRO A 77 -2.62 -11.18 -16.49
CA PRO A 77 -2.74 -11.73 -17.84
C PRO A 77 -2.91 -10.61 -18.87
N LYS A 78 -2.48 -10.86 -20.10
CA LYS A 78 -2.74 -9.97 -21.24
C LYS A 78 -4.23 -9.66 -21.34
N GLY A 79 -4.57 -8.38 -21.44
CA GLY A 79 -5.97 -7.93 -21.51
C GLY A 79 -6.64 -7.68 -20.15
N SER A 80 -6.03 -8.07 -19.03
CA SER A 80 -6.59 -7.81 -17.70
C SER A 80 -6.55 -6.32 -17.35
N VAL A 81 -7.66 -5.81 -16.82
CA VAL A 81 -7.81 -4.41 -16.39
C VAL A 81 -8.07 -4.34 -14.90
N ASN A 82 -9.18 -4.91 -14.43
CA ASN A 82 -9.57 -4.92 -13.02
C ASN A 82 -10.02 -6.31 -12.58
N PRO A 83 -10.05 -6.61 -11.27
CA PRO A 83 -10.33 -7.96 -10.76
C PRO A 83 -11.74 -8.47 -11.11
N THR A 84 -12.67 -7.56 -11.44
CA THR A 84 -14.05 -7.88 -11.83
C THR A 84 -14.26 -7.93 -13.35
N GLY A 85 -13.21 -7.74 -14.14
CA GLY A 85 -13.27 -7.81 -15.61
C GLY A 85 -13.34 -9.25 -16.13
N GLU A 86 -13.60 -9.40 -17.43
CA GLU A 86 -13.64 -10.71 -18.11
C GLU A 86 -12.36 -11.52 -17.94
N ILE A 87 -11.21 -10.83 -17.87
CA ILE A 87 -9.90 -11.41 -17.60
C ILE A 87 -9.41 -10.81 -16.27
N PRO A 88 -9.60 -11.53 -15.14
CA PRO A 88 -9.08 -11.11 -13.85
C PRO A 88 -7.54 -11.05 -13.87
N GLY A 89 -6.98 -10.06 -13.20
CA GLY A 89 -5.52 -9.89 -13.09
C GLY A 89 -5.13 -9.25 -11.77
N GLY A 90 -3.94 -9.60 -11.30
CA GLY A 90 -3.44 -9.29 -9.98
C GLY A 90 -4.15 -10.09 -8.89
N PHE A 91 -4.33 -9.50 -7.71
CA PHE A 91 -5.09 -10.07 -6.61
C PHE A 91 -5.54 -8.97 -5.65
N GLY A 92 -6.45 -9.30 -4.72
CA GLY A 92 -6.90 -8.35 -3.70
C GLY A 92 -7.42 -9.00 -2.43
N PHE A 93 -7.02 -8.49 -1.28
CA PHE A 93 -7.59 -8.83 0.03
C PHE A 93 -7.35 -7.70 1.03
N TYR A 94 -7.92 -7.85 2.22
CA TYR A 94 -7.63 -6.99 3.37
C TYR A 94 -6.88 -7.80 4.41
N MET A 95 -5.97 -7.16 5.14
CA MET A 95 -5.23 -7.81 6.22
C MET A 95 -5.15 -6.92 7.45
N SER A 96 -5.39 -7.50 8.62
CA SER A 96 -5.32 -6.78 9.90
C SER A 96 -4.02 -7.03 10.68
N GLY A 97 -3.15 -7.91 10.18
CA GLY A 97 -1.99 -8.41 10.89
C GLY A 97 -2.33 -9.50 11.92
N PRO A 98 -1.31 -10.03 12.62
CA PRO A 98 -1.46 -11.05 13.65
C PRO A 98 -2.41 -10.62 14.77
N SER A 99 -3.02 -11.60 15.45
CA SER A 99 -4.05 -11.35 16.46
C SER A 99 -3.62 -10.39 17.57
N ALA A 100 -2.38 -10.50 18.05
CA ALA A 100 -1.81 -9.63 19.08
C ALA A 100 -1.62 -8.19 18.59
N PHE A 101 -1.16 -8.03 17.34
CA PHE A 101 -1.02 -6.73 16.70
C PHE A 101 -2.39 -6.08 16.44
N ARG A 102 -3.34 -6.83 15.85
CA ARG A 102 -4.71 -6.38 15.60
C ARG A 102 -5.39 -5.85 16.86
N LYS A 103 -5.18 -6.51 18.01
CA LYS A 103 -5.75 -6.05 19.29
C LYS A 103 -5.22 -4.67 19.71
N GLN A 104 -3.93 -4.42 19.51
CA GLN A 104 -3.31 -3.13 19.83
C GLN A 104 -3.69 -2.04 18.83
N LEU A 105 -3.93 -2.43 17.57
CA LEU A 105 -4.37 -1.52 16.50
C LEU A 105 -5.72 -0.84 16.82
N GLU A 106 -6.61 -1.47 17.59
CA GLU A 106 -7.91 -0.88 17.96
C GLU A 106 -7.79 0.41 18.79
N THR A 107 -6.65 0.64 19.45
CA THR A 107 -6.38 1.88 20.20
C THR A 107 -5.30 2.75 19.56
N ALA A 108 -4.63 2.27 18.52
CA ALA A 108 -3.57 3.02 17.86
C ALA A 108 -4.13 4.20 17.04
N SER A 109 -3.44 5.34 17.12
CA SER A 109 -3.66 6.51 16.26
C SER A 109 -2.59 6.64 15.18
N GLU A 110 -1.45 5.97 15.34
CA GLU A 110 -0.32 6.09 14.43
C GLU A 110 0.33 4.73 14.15
N VAL A 111 0.55 4.43 12.87
CA VAL A 111 1.19 3.19 12.44
C VAL A 111 2.18 3.43 11.30
N ILE A 112 3.11 2.50 11.15
CA ILE A 112 3.83 2.30 9.90
C ILE A 112 3.47 0.92 9.35
N TYR A 113 3.05 0.86 8.09
CA TYR A 113 3.01 -0.37 7.31
C TYR A 113 4.02 -0.31 6.19
N SER A 114 4.65 -1.42 5.87
CA SER A 114 5.58 -1.51 4.75
C SER A 114 5.58 -2.88 4.11
N TYR A 115 6.10 -2.94 2.90
CA TYR A 115 6.35 -4.18 2.17
C TYR A 115 7.45 -3.94 1.14
N ARG A 116 8.08 -5.03 0.71
CA ARG A 116 8.92 -5.02 -0.49
C ARG A 116 8.12 -5.40 -1.72
N LEU A 117 8.46 -4.77 -2.84
CA LEU A 117 7.85 -4.93 -4.16
C LEU A 117 8.96 -5.20 -5.19
N MET A 118 8.70 -6.12 -6.11
CA MET A 118 9.47 -6.27 -7.34
C MET A 118 8.52 -6.40 -8.53
N LEU A 119 8.79 -5.67 -9.60
CA LEU A 119 8.12 -5.78 -10.89
C LEU A 119 8.95 -6.64 -11.84
N GLN A 120 8.29 -7.45 -12.66
CA GLN A 120 8.98 -8.28 -13.66
C GLN A 120 9.86 -7.45 -14.59
N ASP A 121 11.02 -8.00 -14.94
CA ASP A 121 11.89 -7.40 -15.95
C ASP A 121 11.14 -7.11 -17.26
N GLY A 122 11.43 -5.96 -17.87
CA GLY A 122 10.70 -5.45 -19.02
C GLY A 122 9.25 -5.05 -18.74
N TRP A 123 8.92 -4.62 -17.52
CA TRP A 123 7.58 -4.15 -17.14
C TRP A 123 7.03 -3.07 -18.07
N GLU A 124 5.78 -3.22 -18.50
CA GLU A 124 5.04 -2.27 -19.32
C GLU A 124 3.95 -1.57 -18.51
N TRP A 125 4.11 -0.26 -18.32
CA TRP A 125 3.34 0.58 -17.40
C TRP A 125 1.90 0.87 -17.83
N VAL A 126 1.63 0.90 -19.14
CA VAL A 126 0.36 1.34 -19.73
C VAL A 126 -0.06 2.71 -19.14
N LYS A 127 -1.31 2.86 -18.68
CA LYS A 127 -1.86 4.06 -18.04
C LYS A 127 -1.77 4.03 -16.52
N GLY A 128 -1.46 2.86 -15.96
CA GLY A 128 -1.30 2.67 -14.53
C GLY A 128 -2.01 1.45 -13.98
N GLY A 129 -1.92 1.33 -12.66
CA GLY A 129 -2.57 0.29 -11.87
C GLY A 129 -2.33 0.51 -10.38
N LYS A 130 -2.94 -0.33 -9.55
CA LYS A 130 -2.98 -0.19 -8.09
C LYS A 130 -1.88 -0.97 -7.39
N LEU A 131 -1.36 -0.40 -6.32
CA LEU A 131 -0.49 -1.07 -5.37
C LEU A 131 -1.14 -1.15 -3.98
N PRO A 132 -0.72 -2.11 -3.14
CA PRO A 132 -1.17 -2.24 -1.75
C PRO A 132 -0.94 -0.98 -0.92
N GLY A 133 -1.88 -0.71 0.00
CA GLY A 133 -1.85 0.49 0.84
C GLY A 133 -2.60 0.31 2.16
N VAL A 134 -2.80 1.41 2.88
CA VAL A 134 -3.39 1.39 4.24
C VAL A 134 -4.85 1.82 4.18
N PHE A 135 -5.72 1.16 4.95
CA PHE A 135 -7.13 1.50 5.04
C PHE A 135 -7.61 1.61 6.49
N GLY A 136 -8.75 2.28 6.66
CA GLY A 136 -9.39 2.43 7.94
C GLY A 136 -10.78 3.03 7.85
N GLY A 137 -11.40 3.22 9.02
CA GLY A 137 -12.76 3.73 9.14
C GLY A 137 -13.52 3.16 10.33
N VAL A 138 -14.83 3.37 10.30
CA VAL A 138 -15.77 2.96 11.35
C VAL A 138 -16.29 1.56 11.07
N GLY A 139 -15.88 0.57 11.87
CA GLY A 139 -16.35 -0.82 11.73
C GLY A 139 -16.24 -1.34 10.29
N ASP A 140 -17.31 -1.96 9.79
CA ASP A 140 -17.38 -2.48 8.42
C ASP A 140 -17.46 -1.39 7.33
N LEU A 141 -17.66 -0.12 7.69
CA LEU A 141 -17.63 0.97 6.72
C LEU A 141 -16.21 1.26 6.25
N SER A 142 -15.19 0.81 6.97
CA SER A 142 -13.77 0.88 6.58
C SER A 142 -13.48 0.28 5.20
N TYR A 143 -14.25 -0.74 4.78
CA TYR A 143 -14.12 -1.36 3.45
C TYR A 143 -14.79 -0.56 2.31
N GLY A 144 -15.44 0.55 2.63
CA GLY A 144 -16.30 1.30 1.73
C GLY A 144 -15.59 2.32 0.83
N CYS A 145 -14.37 2.72 1.16
CA CYS A 145 -13.64 3.79 0.48
C CYS A 145 -12.87 3.28 -0.75
N THR A 146 -13.55 2.60 -1.65
CA THR A 146 -12.95 2.03 -2.87
C THR A 146 -13.85 2.28 -4.09
N GLY A 147 -13.27 2.32 -5.29
CA GLY A 147 -14.02 2.49 -6.53
C GLY A 147 -14.70 3.86 -6.65
N GLY A 148 -15.87 3.92 -7.29
CA GLY A 148 -16.59 5.17 -7.55
C GLY A 148 -17.58 5.59 -6.45
N ARG A 149 -17.51 4.98 -5.26
CA ARG A 149 -18.54 5.14 -4.23
C ARG A 149 -18.48 6.53 -3.59
N GLN A 150 -19.62 7.23 -3.61
CA GLN A 150 -19.75 8.59 -3.06
C GLN A 150 -20.34 8.67 -1.65
N GLU A 151 -21.03 7.62 -1.21
CA GLU A 151 -21.72 7.63 0.07
C GLU A 151 -20.80 7.32 1.25
N ARG A 152 -20.99 8.04 2.36
CA ARG A 152 -20.31 7.79 3.65
C ARG A 152 -18.77 7.83 3.57
N ARG A 153 -18.22 8.60 2.62
CA ARG A 153 -16.77 8.81 2.48
C ARG A 153 -16.12 9.45 3.72
N CYS A 154 -16.88 10.09 4.59
CA CYS A 154 -16.40 10.59 5.88
C CYS A 154 -16.16 9.48 6.94
N GLN A 155 -16.61 8.24 6.69
CA GLN A 155 -16.53 7.14 7.66
C GLN A 155 -15.45 6.11 7.35
N CYS A 156 -14.64 6.36 6.32
CA CYS A 156 -13.53 5.51 5.92
C CYS A 156 -12.42 6.29 5.24
N PHE A 157 -11.26 5.65 5.09
CA PHE A 157 -10.20 6.09 4.21
C PHE A 157 -9.49 4.87 3.59
N ASP A 158 -8.92 5.08 2.41
CA ASP A 158 -8.11 4.08 1.70
C ASP A 158 -7.00 4.81 0.95
N LEU A 159 -5.75 4.45 1.25
CA LEU A 159 -4.53 5.16 0.85
C LEU A 159 -3.65 4.18 0.11
N ARG A 160 -3.90 4.02 -1.19
CA ARG A 160 -3.19 3.08 -2.05
C ARG A 160 -2.33 3.81 -3.06
N PRO A 161 -1.07 3.42 -3.26
CA PRO A 161 -0.32 3.95 -4.38
C PRO A 161 -0.89 3.48 -5.72
N MET A 162 -0.54 4.22 -6.77
CA MET A 162 -0.64 3.76 -8.15
C MET A 162 0.71 3.89 -8.85
N TRP A 163 0.98 2.98 -9.79
CA TRP A 163 1.91 3.29 -10.86
C TRP A 163 1.19 4.01 -12.01
N ARG A 164 1.94 4.79 -12.77
CA ARG A 164 1.51 5.59 -13.91
C ARG A 164 2.50 5.39 -15.07
N PRO A 165 2.24 5.94 -16.28
CA PRO A 165 3.18 5.83 -17.39
C PRO A 165 4.57 6.32 -16.99
N LYS A 166 5.61 5.73 -17.59
CA LYS A 166 7.02 6.08 -17.33
C LYS A 166 7.41 5.93 -15.85
N SER A 167 6.91 4.89 -15.19
CA SER A 167 7.22 4.52 -13.80
C SER A 167 6.78 5.49 -12.70
N ALA A 168 6.08 6.57 -13.03
CA ALA A 168 5.66 7.54 -12.03
C ALA A 168 4.76 6.89 -10.97
N GLY A 169 5.14 7.03 -9.70
CA GLY A 169 4.33 6.66 -8.56
C GLY A 169 3.48 7.83 -8.07
N GLU A 170 2.27 7.56 -7.60
CA GLU A 170 1.42 8.53 -6.91
C GLU A 170 0.77 7.88 -5.69
N LEU A 171 0.34 8.69 -4.72
CA LEU A 171 -0.64 8.25 -3.74
C LEU A 171 -2.04 8.44 -4.34
N TYR A 172 -2.86 7.41 -4.29
CA TYR A 172 -4.27 7.49 -4.64
C TYR A 172 -5.13 7.49 -3.38
N ALA A 173 -5.53 8.69 -2.95
CA ALA A 173 -6.12 8.91 -1.64
C ALA A 173 -7.66 8.99 -1.71
N TYR A 174 -8.31 8.12 -0.94
CA TYR A 174 -9.69 8.31 -0.49
C TYR A 174 -9.64 8.81 0.95
N LEU A 175 -9.94 10.09 1.13
CA LEU A 175 -10.13 10.74 2.43
C LEU A 175 -11.51 11.42 2.45
N PRO A 176 -12.01 11.81 3.64
CA PRO A 176 -13.18 12.67 3.75
C PRO A 176 -13.07 13.88 2.81
N LEU A 177 -14.13 14.16 2.05
CA LEU A 177 -14.18 15.24 1.06
C LEU A 177 -14.46 16.58 1.73
N THR A 178 -13.49 17.08 2.51
CA THR A 178 -13.53 18.42 3.11
C THR A 178 -12.75 19.40 2.23
N PRO A 179 -13.14 20.69 2.18
CA PRO A 179 -12.37 21.71 1.45
C PRO A 179 -10.90 21.75 1.86
N GLU A 180 -10.60 21.51 3.13
CA GLU A 180 -9.24 21.48 3.64
C GLU A 180 -8.43 20.29 3.16
N ASN A 181 -9.01 19.07 3.17
CA ASN A 181 -8.35 17.90 2.60
C ASN A 181 -8.12 18.12 1.10
N THR A 182 -9.12 18.63 0.36
CA THR A 182 -8.97 18.97 -1.05
C THR A 182 -7.81 19.94 -1.28
N THR A 183 -7.71 20.99 -0.46
CA THR A 183 -6.63 21.98 -0.54
C THR A 183 -5.27 21.35 -0.28
N GLN A 184 -5.14 20.57 0.80
CA GLN A 184 -3.87 19.94 1.17
C GLN A 184 -3.41 18.94 0.10
N LEU A 185 -4.27 17.99 -0.28
CA LEU A 185 -3.94 16.96 -1.25
C LEU A 185 -3.63 17.54 -2.63
N SER A 186 -4.32 18.61 -3.05
CA SER A 186 -4.09 19.24 -4.35
C SER A 186 -2.81 20.08 -4.39
N SER A 187 -2.26 20.47 -3.22
CA SER A 187 -1.02 21.25 -3.14
C SER A 187 0.25 20.38 -3.19
N VAL A 188 0.11 19.06 -3.02
CA VAL A 188 1.27 18.14 -2.97
C VAL A 188 1.97 18.09 -4.33
N PRO A 189 3.28 18.42 -4.40
CA PRO A 189 4.05 18.33 -5.64
C PRO A 189 4.38 16.85 -5.98
N PRO A 190 4.81 16.56 -7.21
CA PRO A 190 4.97 17.49 -8.33
C PRO A 190 3.69 17.66 -9.16
N PHE A 191 2.69 16.79 -8.98
CA PHE A 191 1.41 16.87 -9.68
C PHE A 191 0.31 16.20 -8.87
N SER A 192 -0.73 16.96 -8.53
CA SER A 192 -1.90 16.46 -7.84
C SER A 192 -3.18 16.89 -8.55
N VAL A 193 -4.15 15.99 -8.62
CA VAL A 193 -5.43 16.19 -9.30
C VAL A 193 -6.54 15.59 -8.46
N GLU A 194 -7.48 16.45 -8.09
CA GLU A 194 -8.76 16.06 -7.51
C GLU A 194 -9.58 15.23 -8.51
N ASN A 195 -10.29 14.25 -7.97
CA ASN A 195 -11.31 13.54 -8.71
C ASN A 195 -12.53 13.35 -7.83
N SER A 196 -13.62 14.06 -8.13
CA SER A 196 -14.84 14.01 -7.35
C SER A 196 -15.51 12.64 -7.36
N ASP A 197 -15.30 11.84 -8.39
CA ASP A 197 -15.95 10.53 -8.55
C ASP A 197 -15.10 9.38 -8.00
N TYR A 198 -13.80 9.61 -7.79
CA TYR A 198 -12.87 8.58 -7.34
C TYR A 198 -11.90 9.09 -6.26
N GLY A 199 -10.72 8.48 -6.13
CA GLY A 199 -9.66 8.96 -5.26
C GLY A 199 -8.84 10.07 -5.91
N PHE A 200 -8.24 10.91 -5.07
CA PHE A 200 -7.34 11.98 -5.50
C PHE A 200 -6.04 11.36 -6.00
N SER A 201 -5.54 11.82 -7.15
CA SER A 201 -4.17 11.51 -7.57
C SER A 201 -3.26 12.51 -6.88
N VAL A 202 -2.41 12.08 -5.96
CA VAL A 202 -1.61 12.95 -5.10
C VAL A 202 -0.12 12.70 -5.34
N GLY A 203 0.62 13.77 -5.63
CA GLY A 203 2.07 13.75 -5.84
C GLY A 203 2.54 12.77 -6.91
N ARG A 204 1.87 12.70 -8.06
CA ARG A 204 2.27 11.83 -9.18
C ARG A 204 3.66 12.21 -9.68
N GLY A 205 4.58 11.26 -9.61
CA GLY A 205 6.00 11.43 -9.96
C GLY A 205 6.87 11.79 -8.75
N ALA A 206 6.33 11.83 -7.53
CA ALA A 206 7.11 12.04 -6.31
C ALA A 206 8.12 10.89 -6.06
N PHE A 207 7.83 9.70 -6.58
CA PHE A 207 8.75 8.56 -6.63
C PHE A 207 8.62 7.84 -7.99
N LEU A 208 9.66 7.09 -8.36
CA LEU A 208 9.73 6.34 -9.61
C LEU A 208 9.89 4.84 -9.30
N LEU A 209 9.09 4.01 -9.96
CA LEU A 209 9.05 2.57 -9.76
C LEU A 209 9.94 1.80 -10.75
N ASP A 210 10.70 2.49 -11.59
CA ASP A 210 11.64 1.88 -12.53
C ASP A 210 12.72 1.07 -11.80
N ILE A 211 13.15 1.56 -10.63
CA ILE A 211 14.06 0.82 -9.75
C ILE A 211 13.46 -0.47 -9.18
N ALA A 212 12.13 -0.66 -9.22
CA ALA A 212 11.47 -1.90 -8.82
C ALA A 212 11.47 -2.95 -9.95
N VAL A 213 11.85 -2.58 -11.18
CA VAL A 213 11.91 -3.50 -12.31
C VAL A 213 13.14 -4.41 -12.14
N GLY A 214 12.88 -5.71 -11.96
CA GLY A 214 13.90 -6.73 -11.70
C GLY A 214 14.60 -6.62 -10.34
N ASN A 215 14.19 -5.70 -9.47
CA ASN A 215 14.80 -5.49 -8.16
C ASN A 215 13.75 -5.28 -7.07
N TRP A 216 14.08 -5.73 -5.86
CA TRP A 216 13.28 -5.45 -4.68
C TRP A 216 13.50 -4.02 -4.19
N VAL A 217 12.40 -3.29 -4.02
CA VAL A 217 12.34 -1.97 -3.37
C VAL A 217 11.36 -2.02 -2.22
N THR A 218 11.54 -1.17 -1.23
CA THR A 218 10.64 -1.06 -0.08
C THR A 218 9.74 0.15 -0.24
N LEU A 219 8.44 -0.03 0.01
CA LEU A 219 7.50 1.07 0.24
C LEU A 219 7.04 1.02 1.69
N ALA A 220 7.12 2.15 2.38
CA ALA A 220 6.64 2.31 3.74
C ALA A 220 5.67 3.48 3.85
N PHE A 221 4.63 3.33 4.67
CA PHE A 221 3.53 4.27 4.86
C PHE A 221 3.35 4.54 6.35
N ARG A 222 3.59 5.76 6.79
CA ARG A 222 3.21 6.23 8.12
C ARG A 222 1.88 6.93 8.03
N ILE A 223 0.91 6.44 8.76
CA ILE A 223 -0.42 7.04 8.85
C ILE A 223 -0.65 7.45 10.30
N LYS A 224 -0.88 8.75 10.52
CA LYS A 224 -1.31 9.32 11.80
C LYS A 224 -2.71 9.86 11.64
N LEU A 225 -3.66 9.29 12.38
CA LEU A 225 -5.02 9.80 12.46
C LEU A 225 -5.04 11.18 13.11
N ASN A 226 -5.96 12.03 12.68
CA ASN A 226 -6.24 13.27 13.38
C ASN A 226 -6.95 13.00 14.72
N ASP A 227 -6.72 13.92 15.67
CA ASP A 227 -7.60 14.06 16.83
C ASP A 227 -8.98 14.52 16.36
N VAL A 228 -10.04 14.00 16.97
CA VAL A 228 -11.40 14.35 16.59
C VAL A 228 -11.63 15.85 16.80
N GLY A 229 -12.12 16.53 15.75
CA GLY A 229 -12.30 17.98 15.73
C GLY A 229 -11.05 18.79 15.34
N SER A 230 -9.90 18.13 15.15
CA SER A 230 -8.64 18.74 14.71
C SER A 230 -8.22 18.23 13.33
N ARG A 231 -7.27 18.93 12.70
CA ARG A 231 -6.72 18.64 11.37
C ARG A 231 -5.23 18.35 11.45
N ASN A 232 -4.82 17.49 12.38
CA ASN A 232 -3.43 17.16 12.65
C ASN A 232 -3.07 15.73 12.21
N GLY A 233 -3.85 15.18 11.27
CA GLY A 233 -3.52 13.90 10.64
C GLY A 233 -2.37 14.06 9.65
N GLU A 234 -1.57 13.01 9.52
CA GLU A 234 -0.35 13.01 8.71
C GLU A 234 -0.24 11.73 7.87
N ILE A 235 0.28 11.87 6.66
CA ILE A 235 0.73 10.78 5.78
C ILE A 235 2.20 11.01 5.47
N GLN A 236 3.02 9.98 5.60
CA GLN A 236 4.39 10.01 5.11
C GLN A 236 4.69 8.70 4.35
N ILE A 237 5.32 8.81 3.19
CA ILE A 237 5.69 7.67 2.33
C ILE A 237 7.19 7.67 2.13
N TRP A 238 7.80 6.49 2.26
CA TRP A 238 9.20 6.27 1.92
C TRP A 238 9.34 5.24 0.81
N MET A 239 10.35 5.44 -0.02
CA MET A 239 10.85 4.43 -0.95
C MET A 239 12.32 4.16 -0.64
N ASP A 240 12.64 2.92 -0.28
CA ASP A 240 13.98 2.51 0.20
C ASP A 240 14.55 3.46 1.27
N GLY A 241 13.76 3.71 2.33
CA GLY A 241 14.16 4.55 3.46
C GLY A 241 14.22 6.06 3.18
N LYS A 242 14.09 6.50 1.91
CA LYS A 242 14.04 7.93 1.57
C LYS A 242 12.59 8.43 1.61
N SER A 243 12.33 9.49 2.37
CA SER A 243 11.01 10.15 2.37
C SER A 243 10.75 10.75 0.98
N VAL A 244 9.66 10.32 0.35
CA VAL A 244 9.25 10.75 -1.00
C VAL A 244 7.98 11.59 -0.97
N MET A 245 7.20 11.51 0.11
CA MET A 245 5.97 12.28 0.27
C MET A 245 5.67 12.47 1.74
N GLU A 246 5.29 13.69 2.11
CA GLU A 246 4.85 14.06 3.44
C GLU A 246 3.68 15.02 3.31
N ILE A 247 2.58 14.73 3.98
CA ILE A 247 1.34 15.49 3.94
C ILE A 247 0.84 15.60 5.37
N ASP A 248 0.67 16.82 5.85
CA ASP A 248 0.09 17.12 7.15
C ASP A 248 -1.24 17.86 6.98
N GLY A 249 -1.84 18.28 8.09
CA GLY A 249 -3.03 19.12 8.03
C GLY A 249 -4.30 18.36 7.63
N LEU A 250 -4.32 17.03 7.72
CA LEU A 250 -5.40 16.18 7.19
C LEU A 250 -6.45 15.81 8.24
N THR A 251 -7.66 15.55 7.76
CA THR A 251 -8.75 14.93 8.51
C THR A 251 -9.03 13.53 7.96
N PHE A 252 -8.76 12.49 8.74
CA PHE A 252 -9.09 11.09 8.44
C PHE A 252 -10.44 10.66 9.02
N ARG A 253 -10.81 11.22 10.18
CA ARG A 253 -11.98 10.80 10.95
C ARG A 253 -12.67 11.96 11.66
N GLU A 254 -13.98 11.84 11.79
CA GLU A 254 -14.84 12.79 12.52
C GLU A 254 -15.32 12.24 13.87
N SER A 255 -14.97 10.98 14.20
CA SER A 255 -15.30 10.36 15.48
C SER A 255 -14.23 9.36 15.92
N GLU A 256 -14.19 9.08 17.23
CA GLU A 256 -13.27 8.09 17.82
C GLU A 256 -13.58 6.65 17.39
N ALA A 257 -14.70 6.41 16.72
CA ALA A 257 -14.99 5.10 16.14
C ALA A 257 -14.16 4.83 14.86
N GLY A 258 -13.63 5.88 14.22
CA GLY A 258 -12.74 5.75 13.07
C GLY A 258 -11.35 5.30 13.50
N ARG A 259 -10.91 4.14 13.00
CA ARG A 259 -9.60 3.54 13.34
C ARG A 259 -8.85 3.13 12.08
N ILE A 260 -7.53 3.01 12.17
CA ILE A 260 -6.74 2.28 11.17
C ILE A 260 -7.12 0.79 11.30
N LYS A 261 -7.38 0.12 10.18
CA LYS A 261 -7.84 -1.28 10.17
C LYS A 261 -6.85 -2.27 9.58
N GLY A 262 -5.87 -1.78 8.83
CA GLY A 262 -4.77 -2.59 8.32
C GLY A 262 -4.37 -2.20 6.92
N MET A 263 -3.98 -3.19 6.12
CA MET A 263 -3.63 -2.97 4.72
C MET A 263 -4.74 -3.46 3.78
N HIS A 264 -5.08 -2.65 2.79
CA HIS A 264 -5.83 -3.06 1.62
C HIS A 264 -4.81 -3.52 0.58
N PHE A 265 -4.56 -4.83 0.58
CA PHE A 265 -3.55 -5.47 -0.27
C PHE A 265 -4.18 -5.84 -1.61
N GLN A 266 -4.30 -4.84 -2.49
CA GLN A 266 -4.92 -5.02 -3.79
C GLN A 266 -4.05 -4.43 -4.90
N THR A 267 -3.78 -5.25 -5.90
CA THR A 267 -3.02 -4.86 -7.08
C THR A 267 -3.66 -5.38 -8.35
N PHE A 268 -3.73 -4.53 -9.37
CA PHE A 268 -4.28 -4.80 -10.69
C PHE A 268 -3.84 -3.67 -11.62
N PHE A 269 -3.89 -3.89 -12.94
CA PHE A 269 -3.82 -2.79 -13.91
C PHE A 269 -5.05 -1.88 -13.78
N GLY A 270 -5.36 -0.98 -14.70
CA GLY A 270 -6.70 -0.35 -14.64
C GLY A 270 -6.79 0.96 -13.87
N GLY A 271 -8.03 1.32 -13.56
CA GLY A 271 -8.76 2.30 -14.34
C GLY A 271 -9.94 1.61 -15.04
N HIS A 272 -10.48 2.19 -16.10
CA HIS A 272 -11.59 1.60 -16.86
C HIS A 272 -11.31 1.69 -18.36
N GLY A 273 -11.53 0.59 -19.09
CA GLY A 273 -11.32 0.51 -20.53
C GLY A 273 -10.11 -0.34 -20.95
N LYS A 274 -10.09 -0.72 -22.23
CA LYS A 274 -9.06 -1.60 -22.82
C LYS A 274 -7.67 -0.94 -22.89
N ASP A 275 -7.64 0.38 -22.91
CA ASP A 275 -6.43 1.22 -22.90
C ASP A 275 -5.69 1.22 -21.57
N TRP A 276 -6.24 0.57 -20.53
CA TRP A 276 -5.56 0.30 -19.28
C TRP A 276 -5.10 -1.15 -19.12
N ALA A 277 -5.44 -2.01 -20.07
CA ALA A 277 -5.20 -3.43 -19.95
C ALA A 277 -3.71 -3.76 -19.97
N SER A 278 -3.30 -4.80 -19.22
CA SER A 278 -1.95 -5.33 -19.33
C SER A 278 -1.68 -5.76 -20.79
N PRO A 279 -0.61 -5.30 -21.44
CA PRO A 279 -0.34 -5.53 -22.86
C PRO A 279 0.18 -6.95 -23.13
N LYS A 280 0.68 -7.60 -22.08
CA LYS A 280 1.20 -8.97 -22.06
C LYS A 280 0.95 -9.59 -20.69
N ASP A 281 1.32 -10.86 -20.55
CA ASP A 281 1.37 -11.48 -19.23
C ASP A 281 2.53 -10.89 -18.45
N GLN A 282 2.24 -10.28 -17.31
CA GLN A 282 3.22 -9.62 -16.46
C GLN A 282 3.07 -10.10 -15.02
N ARG A 283 4.15 -10.03 -14.23
CA ARG A 283 4.15 -10.44 -12.83
C ARG A 283 4.72 -9.37 -11.91
N ALA A 284 4.21 -9.33 -10.69
CA ALA A 284 4.81 -8.59 -9.59
C ALA A 284 4.88 -9.48 -8.35
N TRP A 285 5.84 -9.22 -7.49
CA TRP A 285 6.04 -9.96 -6.25
C TRP A 285 6.05 -9.02 -5.06
N PHE A 286 5.45 -9.48 -3.97
CA PHE A 286 5.32 -8.73 -2.72
C PHE A 286 5.78 -9.57 -1.55
N ALA A 287 6.62 -9.03 -0.69
CA ALA A 287 7.23 -9.76 0.42
C ALA A 287 7.54 -8.85 1.60
N ASP A 288 8.02 -9.43 2.70
CA ASP A 288 8.50 -8.71 3.89
C ASP A 288 7.51 -7.68 4.44
N VAL A 289 6.21 -8.03 4.37
CA VAL A 289 5.12 -7.23 4.94
C VAL A 289 5.38 -7.04 6.42
N THR A 290 5.38 -5.79 6.83
CA THR A 290 5.74 -5.34 8.18
C THR A 290 4.74 -4.29 8.64
N GLY A 291 4.35 -4.34 9.91
CA GLY A 291 3.45 -3.36 10.53
C GLY A 291 3.90 -3.04 11.94
N VAL A 292 4.04 -1.77 12.28
CA VAL A 292 4.41 -1.29 13.62
C VAL A 292 3.47 -0.20 14.10
N ILE A 293 3.22 -0.15 15.41
CA ILE A 293 2.41 0.89 16.06
C ILE A 293 3.34 1.93 16.68
N ILE A 294 3.16 3.18 16.26
CA ILE A 294 3.90 4.34 16.78
C ILE A 294 3.13 4.93 17.96
N GLN A 295 3.87 5.52 18.91
CA GLN A 295 3.30 6.17 20.10
C GLN A 295 2.98 7.63 19.84
#